data_AF-A0A954GUT0-F1
#
_entry.id   AF-A0A954GUT0-F1
#
_cell.length_a   1.000
_cell.length_b   1.000
_cell.length_c   1.000
_cell.angle_alpha   90.00
_cell.angle_beta   90.00
_cell.angle_gamma   90.00
#
_symmetry.space_group_name_H-M   'P 1'
#
loop_
_entity.id
_entity.type
_entity.pdbx_description
1 polymer ?
#
loop_
_entity_poly.entity_id
_entity_poly.type
_entity_poly.pdbx_seq_one_letter_code
_entity_poly.pdbx_strand_id
1 'polypeptide(L)'
;TVKAAQASGYSLLYWGSIILGLGNGTVEAFINPVVATMFSKEKTKWLNILHAAWPGGLVIGGIITIFMGSIAAEGDWRLVLGIIAIPAIIYLLLLSTAKFPQSERESAGVTYREMLGEFGAFGALIGFGLIFMQLAEVIPQVAEFKWPFIGACTLIVTIIFGVYTQSLGRGIMAFLIIIMMPLAVTEIGTDGWITGLMEEPMKAAGQNAGWVLVYTSAIMMVLRFFAGPIVHKTSPIGLLLGSCVLAIAGLFALSKCGSAGLGAIFAAATLYGFGKTFFWPTMLGVTAEQCPKGGALTLNAISGIGMIAVGVLGFPFIGYLQESTASSQLAPAVAEQVLNEKEYLGQPYSAIDEAKAKALTDEADKTAVEEANKAGQFDALAKMAGFPTFMLLCYIALFMYFKSKGGYKAEVLTGHGAEDDKFTGGLEGAVEA
;
A
#
# COMPACT_ATOMS: atom_id res chain seq x y z
N THR A 1 -14.71 -32.51 14.60
CA THR A 1 -15.37 -32.35 13.29
C THR A 1 -14.59 -31.32 12.47
N VAL A 2 -14.70 -31.33 11.14
CA VAL A 2 -14.09 -30.30 10.27
C VAL A 2 -14.51 -28.90 10.71
N LYS A 3 -15.78 -28.71 11.08
CA LYS A 3 -16.32 -27.44 11.60
C LYS A 3 -15.59 -26.91 12.85
N ALA A 4 -15.28 -27.78 13.81
CA ALA A 4 -14.55 -27.38 15.02
C ALA A 4 -13.08 -27.01 14.71
N ALA A 5 -12.44 -27.76 13.80
CA ALA A 5 -11.09 -27.45 13.33
C ALA A 5 -11.04 -26.12 12.56
N GLN A 6 -12.02 -25.86 11.69
CA GLN A 6 -12.16 -24.59 10.98
C GLN A 6 -12.37 -23.41 11.93
N ALA A 7 -13.21 -23.56 12.96
CA ALA A 7 -13.43 -22.52 13.96
C ALA A 7 -12.15 -22.21 14.76
N SER A 8 -11.41 -23.24 15.16
CA SER A 8 -10.11 -23.07 15.82
C SER A 8 -9.07 -22.43 14.91
N GLY A 9 -8.99 -22.85 13.64
CA GLY A 9 -8.10 -22.27 12.64
C GLY A 9 -8.43 -20.79 12.38
N TYR A 10 -9.70 -20.45 12.23
CA TYR A 10 -10.17 -19.08 12.08
C TYR A 10 -9.70 -18.20 13.25
N SER A 11 -9.88 -18.65 14.50
CA SER A 11 -9.46 -17.90 15.68
C SER A 11 -7.95 -17.65 15.71
N LEU A 12 -7.14 -18.67 15.39
CA LEU A 12 -5.68 -18.54 15.32
C LEU A 12 -5.25 -17.56 14.23
N LEU A 13 -5.84 -17.64 13.04
CA LEU A 13 -5.55 -16.72 11.94
C LEU A 13 -5.99 -15.30 12.26
N TYR A 14 -7.14 -15.12 12.90
CA TYR A 14 -7.65 -13.81 13.31
C TYR A 14 -6.70 -13.12 14.30
N TRP A 15 -6.37 -13.79 15.41
CA TRP A 15 -5.45 -13.24 16.41
C TRP A 15 -4.03 -13.10 15.88
N GLY A 16 -3.56 -14.05 15.08
CA GLY A 16 -2.27 -13.96 14.39
C GLY A 16 -2.19 -12.74 13.48
N SER A 17 -3.26 -12.45 12.73
CA SER A 17 -3.35 -11.26 11.86
C SER A 17 -3.35 -9.96 12.65
N ILE A 18 -4.03 -9.92 13.82
CA ILE A 18 -3.99 -8.75 14.71
C ILE A 18 -2.56 -8.52 15.22
N ILE A 19 -1.90 -9.56 15.73
CA ILE A 19 -0.52 -9.45 16.24
C ILE A 19 0.43 -9.01 15.12
N LEU A 20 0.29 -9.60 13.93
CA LEU A 20 1.07 -9.24 12.75
C LEU A 20 0.83 -7.78 12.35
N GLY A 21 -0.42 -7.33 12.32
CA GLY A 21 -0.79 -5.95 12.00
C GLY A 21 -0.21 -4.93 12.99
N LEU A 22 -0.31 -5.22 14.29
CA LEU A 22 0.30 -4.40 15.35
C LEU A 22 1.83 -4.37 15.25
N GLY A 23 2.44 -5.52 14.98
CA GLY A 23 3.89 -5.64 14.76
C GLY A 23 4.34 -4.83 13.56
N ASN A 24 3.71 -5.01 12.41
CA ASN A 24 4.02 -4.28 11.17
C ASN A 24 3.86 -2.77 11.35
N GLY A 25 2.74 -2.34 11.97
CA GLY A 25 2.49 -0.92 12.26
C GLY A 25 3.51 -0.32 13.22
N THR A 26 3.97 -1.08 14.22
CA THR A 26 5.00 -0.61 15.16
C THR A 26 6.36 -0.45 14.48
N VAL A 27 6.74 -1.40 13.62
CA VAL A 27 7.98 -1.31 12.83
C VAL A 27 7.93 -0.08 11.94
N GLU A 28 6.88 0.08 11.12
CA GLU A 28 6.68 1.22 10.22
C GLU A 28 6.71 2.56 10.98
N ALA A 29 6.06 2.60 12.15
CA ALA A 29 5.98 3.79 12.98
C ALA A 29 7.34 4.25 13.55
N PHE A 30 8.32 3.35 13.58
CA PHE A 30 9.63 3.63 14.17
C PHE A 30 10.73 3.78 13.12
N ILE A 31 10.81 2.88 12.13
CA ILE A 31 11.92 2.87 11.17
C ILE A 31 11.90 4.10 10.24
N ASN A 32 10.72 4.54 9.79
CA ASN A 32 10.61 5.65 8.86
C ASN A 32 11.07 6.97 9.48
N PRO A 33 10.60 7.36 10.69
CA PRO A 33 11.10 8.57 11.34
C PRO A 33 12.58 8.49 11.73
N VAL A 34 13.07 7.32 12.13
CA VAL A 34 14.48 7.12 12.47
C VAL A 34 15.38 7.33 11.26
N VAL A 35 15.08 6.71 10.12
CA VAL A 35 15.86 6.88 8.88
C VAL A 35 15.79 8.32 8.39
N ALA A 36 14.61 8.95 8.42
CA ALA A 36 14.46 10.36 8.07
C ALA A 36 15.27 11.30 8.98
N THR A 37 15.46 10.91 10.24
CA THR A 37 16.27 11.64 11.22
C THR A 37 17.78 11.42 11.00
N MET A 38 18.20 10.16 10.84
CA MET A 38 19.61 9.80 10.61
C MET A 38 20.16 10.42 9.32
N PHE A 39 19.32 10.48 8.28
CA PHE A 39 19.70 10.95 6.96
C PHE A 39 18.91 12.20 6.55
N SER A 40 18.91 13.20 7.42
CA SER A 40 18.12 14.44 7.26
C SER A 40 18.41 15.23 5.97
N LYS A 41 19.61 15.07 5.38
CA LYS A 41 20.04 15.75 4.15
C LYS A 41 19.49 15.12 2.86
N GLU A 42 19.16 13.82 2.87
CA GLU A 42 18.75 13.07 1.69
C GLU A 42 17.60 12.09 2.00
N LYS A 43 16.60 12.53 2.78
CA LYS A 43 15.55 11.67 3.34
C LYS A 43 14.87 10.80 2.29
N THR A 44 14.55 11.36 1.12
CA THR A 44 13.93 10.61 0.01
C THR A 44 14.80 9.46 -0.50
N LYS A 45 16.12 9.64 -0.66
CA LYS A 45 17.05 8.58 -1.08
C LYS A 45 17.05 7.43 -0.08
N TRP A 46 17.20 7.76 1.20
CA TRP A 46 17.35 6.76 2.26
C TRP A 46 16.05 6.03 2.60
N LEU A 47 14.91 6.71 2.52
CA LEU A 47 13.61 6.06 2.65
C LEU A 47 13.35 5.10 1.48
N ASN A 48 13.79 5.41 0.26
CA ASN A 48 13.74 4.45 -0.85
C ASN A 48 14.58 3.19 -0.57
N ILE A 49 15.83 3.37 -0.11
CA ILE A 49 16.72 2.25 0.23
C ILE A 49 16.12 1.41 1.37
N LEU A 50 15.60 2.04 2.43
CA LEU A 50 14.93 1.35 3.54
C LEU A 50 13.79 0.46 3.04
N HIS A 51 12.93 1.01 2.17
CA HIS A 51 11.80 0.27 1.63
C HIS A 51 12.20 -0.75 0.56
N ALA A 52 13.47 -0.88 0.17
CA ALA A 52 13.94 -2.01 -0.64
C ALA A 52 13.88 -3.33 0.14
N ALA A 53 13.89 -3.28 1.48
CA ALA A 53 13.77 -4.46 2.33
C ALA A 53 12.42 -5.19 2.17
N TRP A 54 11.32 -4.46 1.94
CA TRP A 54 10.00 -5.04 1.70
C TRP A 54 9.97 -5.97 0.46
N PRO A 55 10.27 -5.49 -0.77
CA PRO A 55 10.33 -6.36 -1.93
C PRO A 55 11.45 -7.39 -1.84
N GLY A 56 12.57 -7.10 -1.15
CA GLY A 56 13.60 -8.10 -0.86
C GLY A 56 13.05 -9.28 -0.03
N GLY A 57 12.23 -8.99 0.98
CA GLY A 57 11.49 -9.99 1.74
C GLY A 57 10.52 -10.80 0.89
N LEU A 58 9.79 -10.15 -0.03
CA LEU A 58 8.89 -10.84 -0.98
C LEU A 58 9.66 -11.77 -1.94
N VAL A 59 10.84 -11.36 -2.42
CA VAL A 59 11.68 -12.21 -3.27
C VAL A 59 12.15 -13.44 -2.51
N ILE A 60 12.77 -13.25 -1.35
CA ILE A 60 13.31 -14.36 -0.55
C ILE A 60 12.18 -15.28 -0.08
N GLY A 61 11.11 -14.70 0.47
CA GLY A 61 9.95 -15.45 0.95
C GLY A 61 9.21 -16.18 -0.17
N GLY A 62 9.01 -15.54 -1.32
CA GLY A 62 8.38 -16.15 -2.49
C GLY A 62 9.18 -17.32 -3.04
N ILE A 63 10.50 -17.18 -3.17
CA ILE A 63 11.41 -18.27 -3.57
C ILE A 63 11.31 -19.44 -2.58
N ILE A 64 11.47 -19.18 -1.28
CA ILE A 64 11.38 -20.23 -0.25
C ILE A 64 10.03 -20.95 -0.33
N THR A 65 8.93 -20.20 -0.44
CA THR A 65 7.57 -20.77 -0.51
C THR A 65 7.38 -21.64 -1.75
N ILE A 66 7.89 -21.21 -2.91
CA ILE A 66 7.82 -22.00 -4.16
C ILE A 66 8.63 -23.30 -4.01
N PHE A 67 9.85 -23.23 -3.49
CA PHE A 67 10.70 -24.42 -3.30
C PHE A 67 10.20 -25.36 -2.21
N MET A 68 9.51 -24.85 -1.20
CA MET A 68 8.89 -25.64 -0.14
C MET A 68 7.43 -26.01 -0.43
N GLY A 69 6.94 -25.82 -1.65
CA GLY A 69 5.55 -26.05 -2.00
C GLY A 69 5.05 -27.46 -1.68
N SER A 70 5.87 -28.50 -1.89
CA SER A 70 5.53 -29.88 -1.51
C SER A 70 5.45 -30.07 0.00
N ILE A 71 6.32 -29.43 0.78
CA ILE A 71 6.27 -29.45 2.24
C ILE A 71 5.01 -28.74 2.75
N ALA A 72 4.61 -27.64 2.11
CA ALA A 72 3.38 -26.93 2.45
C ALA A 72 2.12 -27.76 2.15
N ALA A 73 2.09 -28.45 1.00
CA ALA A 73 0.92 -29.16 0.52
C ALA A 73 0.75 -30.56 1.14
N GLU A 74 1.85 -31.30 1.30
CA GLU A 74 1.84 -32.72 1.66
C GLU A 74 2.50 -32.99 3.02
N GLY A 75 3.30 -32.05 3.51
CA GLY A 75 4.04 -32.13 4.77
C GLY A 75 3.46 -31.27 5.89
N ASP A 76 4.32 -30.88 6.84
CA ASP A 76 3.93 -29.93 7.90
C ASP A 76 4.13 -28.49 7.41
N TRP A 77 3.02 -27.87 6.98
CA TRP A 77 2.95 -26.47 6.56
C TRP A 77 3.54 -25.48 7.59
N ARG A 78 3.55 -25.84 8.88
CA ARG A 78 4.12 -25.00 9.95
C ARG A 78 5.60 -24.74 9.77
N LEU A 79 6.32 -25.64 9.10
CA LEU A 79 7.74 -25.47 8.80
C LEU A 79 7.99 -24.31 7.84
N VAL A 80 7.09 -24.11 6.87
CA VAL A 80 7.18 -22.99 5.92
C VAL A 80 6.96 -21.66 6.65
N LEU A 81 5.99 -21.61 7.57
CA LEU A 81 5.76 -20.41 8.38
C LEU A 81 6.86 -20.18 9.44
N GLY A 82 7.42 -21.25 10.01
CA GLY A 82 8.44 -21.19 11.05
C GLY A 82 9.73 -20.48 10.59
N ILE A 83 10.00 -20.46 9.29
CA ILE A 83 11.14 -19.74 8.71
C ILE A 83 11.08 -18.24 9.00
N ILE A 84 9.88 -17.65 9.13
CA ILE A 84 9.71 -16.23 9.46
C ILE A 84 10.31 -15.90 10.84
N ALA A 85 10.39 -16.87 11.75
CA ALA A 85 10.99 -16.67 13.07
C ALA A 85 12.51 -16.38 13.00
N ILE A 86 13.21 -16.90 11.98
CA ILE A 86 14.66 -16.73 11.83
C ILE A 86 15.04 -15.24 11.70
N PRO A 87 14.57 -14.50 10.68
CA PRO A 87 14.88 -13.08 10.56
C PRO A 87 14.30 -12.27 11.74
N ALA A 88 13.15 -12.65 12.30
CA ALA A 88 12.58 -11.96 13.46
C ALA A 88 13.49 -12.03 14.70
N ILE A 89 14.05 -13.20 15.00
CA ILE A 89 15.00 -13.38 16.12
C ILE A 89 16.30 -12.61 15.83
N ILE A 90 16.82 -12.69 14.60
CA ILE A 90 18.03 -11.95 14.22
C ILE A 90 17.82 -10.45 14.43
N TYR A 91 16.71 -9.88 13.96
CA TYR A 91 16.41 -8.47 14.16
C TYR A 91 16.23 -8.11 15.63
N LEU A 92 15.56 -8.96 16.42
CA LEU A 92 15.42 -8.73 17.86
C LEU A 92 16.79 -8.62 18.54
N LEU A 93 17.72 -9.52 18.21
CA LEU A 93 19.08 -9.50 18.75
C LEU A 93 19.84 -8.24 18.32
N LEU A 94 19.80 -7.89 17.03
CA LEU A 94 20.47 -6.70 16.49
C LEU A 94 19.94 -5.39 17.10
N LEU A 95 18.62 -5.29 17.30
CA LEU A 95 17.98 -4.09 17.82
C LEU A 95 18.06 -3.97 19.34
N SER A 96 18.26 -5.08 20.06
CA SER A 96 18.32 -5.09 21.54
C SER A 96 19.41 -4.18 22.12
N THR A 97 20.46 -3.90 21.35
CA THR A 97 21.60 -3.05 21.74
C THR A 97 21.65 -1.72 20.98
N ALA A 98 20.71 -1.47 20.07
CA ALA A 98 20.73 -0.28 19.23
C ALA A 98 20.31 0.98 20.02
N LYS A 99 21.04 2.08 19.82
CA LYS A 99 20.68 3.40 20.34
C LYS A 99 20.27 4.30 19.19
N PHE A 100 19.04 4.80 19.24
CA PHE A 100 18.49 5.64 18.17
C PHE A 100 18.75 7.12 18.43
N PRO A 101 19.00 7.92 17.38
CA PRO A 101 19.22 9.36 17.52
C PRO A 101 17.93 10.06 17.96
N GLN A 102 18.10 11.24 18.57
CA GLN A 102 16.98 12.14 18.83
C GLN A 102 16.38 12.64 17.52
N SER A 103 15.05 12.77 17.48
CA SER A 103 14.34 13.20 16.28
C SER A 103 14.64 14.66 15.92
N GLU A 104 14.66 15.00 14.62
CA GLU A 104 14.93 16.37 14.15
C GLU A 104 14.01 17.41 14.81
N ARG A 105 12.73 17.08 14.99
CA ARG A 105 11.75 17.96 15.65
C ARG A 105 12.12 18.24 17.11
N GLU A 106 12.64 17.23 17.81
CA GLU A 106 12.97 17.31 19.24
C GLU A 106 14.22 18.16 19.40
N SER A 107 15.23 17.93 18.56
CA SER A 107 16.43 18.77 18.48
C SER A 107 16.10 20.22 18.10
N ALA A 108 15.06 20.44 17.28
CA ALA A 108 14.57 21.77 16.91
C ALA A 108 13.64 22.42 17.96
N GLY A 109 13.34 21.74 19.08
CA GLY A 109 12.46 22.26 20.12
C GLY A 109 10.99 22.39 19.72
N VAL A 110 10.55 21.68 18.68
CA VAL A 110 9.15 21.70 18.21
C VAL A 110 8.25 21.00 19.23
N THR A 111 7.24 21.72 19.72
CA THR A 111 6.32 21.21 20.71
C THR A 111 5.40 20.13 20.14
N TYR A 112 4.84 19.28 21.01
CA TYR A 112 3.84 18.27 20.61
C TYR A 112 2.62 18.89 19.91
N ARG A 113 2.20 20.07 20.36
CA ARG A 113 1.05 20.78 19.78
C ARG A 113 1.35 21.27 18.36
N GLU A 114 2.54 21.81 18.10
CA GLU A 114 2.97 22.22 16.77
C GLU A 114 3.10 21.02 15.83
N MET A 115 3.65 19.90 16.32
CA MET A 115 3.72 18.64 15.58
C MET A 115 2.32 18.16 15.15
N LEU A 116 1.37 18.12 16.09
CA LEU A 116 -0.03 17.79 15.81
C LEU A 116 -0.67 18.81 14.86
N GLY A 117 -0.30 20.08 14.97
CA GLY A 117 -0.79 21.16 14.11
C GLY A 117 -0.39 21.03 12.64
N GLU A 118 0.71 20.34 12.31
CA GLU A 118 1.08 20.05 10.91
C GLU A 118 0.08 19.09 10.25
N PHE A 119 -0.41 18.10 11.00
CA PHE A 119 -1.47 17.19 10.56
C PHE A 119 -2.85 17.88 10.60
N GLY A 120 -3.12 18.59 11.69
CA GLY A 120 -4.30 19.44 11.92
C GLY A 120 -5.66 18.76 11.74
N ALA A 121 -6.71 19.58 11.72
CA ALA A 121 -8.09 19.11 11.62
C ALA A 121 -8.35 18.30 10.33
N PHE A 122 -7.80 18.71 9.19
CA PHE A 122 -7.99 17.98 7.93
C PHE A 122 -7.37 16.59 7.96
N GLY A 123 -6.14 16.47 8.46
CA GLY A 123 -5.52 15.16 8.64
C GLY A 123 -6.35 14.28 9.57
N ALA A 124 -6.82 14.84 10.69
CA ALA A 124 -7.67 14.13 11.64
C ALA A 124 -8.98 13.65 11.00
N LEU A 125 -9.63 14.48 10.19
CA LEU A 125 -10.86 14.13 9.47
C LEU A 125 -10.67 12.87 8.62
N ILE A 126 -9.62 12.83 7.79
CA ILE A 126 -9.36 11.71 6.90
C ILE A 126 -8.88 10.49 7.67
N GLY A 127 -7.86 10.66 8.53
CA GLY A 127 -7.25 9.57 9.27
C GLY A 127 -8.24 8.86 10.21
N PHE A 128 -8.94 9.63 11.07
CA PHE A 128 -9.93 9.04 11.96
C PHE A 128 -11.18 8.59 11.22
N GLY A 129 -11.56 9.27 10.12
CA GLY A 129 -12.65 8.83 9.26
C GLY A 129 -12.46 7.40 8.79
N LEU A 130 -11.29 7.10 8.22
CA LEU A 130 -10.96 5.75 7.77
C LEU A 130 -10.86 4.74 8.91
N ILE A 131 -10.35 5.15 10.08
CA ILE A 131 -10.34 4.30 11.29
C ILE A 131 -11.76 3.93 11.71
N PHE A 132 -12.67 4.89 11.80
CA PHE A 132 -14.05 4.61 12.19
C PHE A 132 -14.80 3.81 11.14
N MET A 133 -14.50 3.99 9.85
CA MET A 133 -14.99 3.09 8.79
C MET A 133 -14.53 1.65 9.03
N GLN A 134 -13.24 1.42 9.30
CA GLN A 134 -12.75 0.08 9.60
C GLN A 134 -13.35 -0.51 10.88
N LEU A 135 -13.55 0.33 11.92
CA LEU A 135 -14.17 -0.09 13.16
C LEU A 135 -15.64 -0.49 12.96
N ALA A 136 -16.36 0.20 12.08
CA ALA A 136 -17.75 -0.13 11.79
C ALA A 136 -17.93 -1.49 11.12
N GLU A 137 -16.93 -1.95 10.36
CA GLU A 137 -16.91 -3.28 9.74
C GLU A 137 -16.61 -4.41 10.73
N VAL A 138 -15.87 -4.14 11.81
CA VAL A 138 -15.41 -5.17 12.76
C VAL A 138 -16.21 -5.23 14.05
N ILE A 139 -17.03 -4.21 14.35
CA ILE A 139 -17.86 -4.13 15.56
C ILE A 139 -19.32 -4.45 15.17
N PRO A 140 -19.83 -5.67 15.44
CA PRO A 140 -21.18 -6.05 15.05
C PRO A 140 -22.28 -5.14 15.61
N GLN A 141 -22.04 -4.55 16.80
CA GLN A 141 -23.00 -3.70 17.50
C GLN A 141 -23.29 -2.38 16.78
N VAL A 142 -22.42 -1.92 15.88
CA VAL A 142 -22.62 -0.65 15.14
C VAL A 142 -23.07 -0.85 13.70
N ALA A 143 -23.21 -2.11 13.24
CA ALA A 143 -23.52 -2.43 11.86
C ALA A 143 -24.83 -1.77 11.37
N GLU A 144 -25.88 -1.79 12.21
CA GLU A 144 -27.20 -1.21 11.86
C GLU A 144 -27.19 0.32 11.73
N PHE A 145 -26.24 1.01 12.38
CA PHE A 145 -26.13 2.47 12.36
C PHE A 145 -24.72 2.92 11.95
N LYS A 146 -24.07 2.16 11.05
CA LYS A 146 -22.68 2.35 10.63
C LYS A 146 -22.37 3.80 10.21
N TRP A 147 -23.21 4.37 9.34
CA TRP A 147 -23.00 5.71 8.79
C TRP A 147 -23.13 6.83 9.84
N PRO A 148 -24.20 6.85 10.67
CA PRO A 148 -24.27 7.75 11.83
C PRO A 148 -23.07 7.62 12.78
N PHE A 149 -22.64 6.38 13.10
CA PHE A 149 -21.50 6.13 13.97
C PHE A 149 -20.21 6.73 13.40
N ILE A 150 -19.88 6.40 12.15
CA ILE A 150 -18.69 6.92 11.45
C ILE A 150 -18.72 8.45 11.43
N GLY A 151 -19.83 9.05 11.00
CA GLY A 151 -19.97 10.50 10.89
C GLY A 151 -19.82 11.22 12.22
N ALA A 152 -20.50 10.76 13.27
CA ALA A 152 -20.46 11.37 14.59
C ALA A 152 -19.07 11.27 15.23
N CYS A 153 -18.47 10.08 15.27
CA CYS A 153 -17.16 9.86 15.87
C CYS A 153 -16.06 10.65 15.15
N THR A 154 -16.08 10.65 13.82
CA THR A 154 -15.12 11.40 13.01
C THR A 154 -15.24 12.90 13.26
N LEU A 155 -16.47 13.44 13.26
CA LEU A 155 -16.71 14.86 13.50
C LEU A 155 -16.24 15.28 14.89
N ILE A 156 -16.57 14.51 15.93
CA ILE A 156 -16.18 14.79 17.32
C ILE A 156 -14.66 14.84 17.45
N VAL A 157 -13.94 13.81 16.97
CA VAL A 157 -12.48 13.75 17.07
C VAL A 157 -11.84 14.86 16.25
N THR A 158 -12.35 15.15 15.06
CA THR A 158 -11.86 16.24 14.20
C THR A 158 -11.99 17.60 14.87
N ILE A 159 -13.14 17.90 15.49
CA ILE A 159 -13.36 19.15 16.22
C ILE A 159 -12.42 19.24 17.41
N ILE A 160 -12.31 18.18 18.22
CA ILE A 160 -11.40 18.15 19.38
C ILE A 160 -9.96 18.39 18.92
N PHE A 161 -9.51 17.70 17.88
CA PHE A 161 -8.16 17.82 17.33
C PHE A 161 -7.91 19.22 16.77
N GLY A 162 -8.86 19.77 16.01
CA GLY A 162 -8.78 21.12 15.44
C GLY A 162 -8.75 22.22 16.52
N VAL A 163 -9.59 22.11 17.55
CA VAL A 163 -9.59 23.04 18.68
C VAL A 163 -8.31 22.94 19.49
N TYR A 164 -7.80 21.73 19.75
CA TYR A 164 -6.55 21.55 20.48
C TYR A 164 -5.36 22.13 19.70
N THR A 165 -5.23 21.77 18.42
CA THR A 165 -4.10 22.20 17.58
C THR A 165 -4.20 23.65 17.12
N GLN A 166 -5.40 24.24 17.09
CA GLN A 166 -5.66 25.55 16.47
C GLN A 166 -5.16 25.62 15.02
N SER A 167 -5.20 24.48 14.31
CA SER A 167 -4.68 24.35 12.96
C SER A 167 -5.60 23.46 12.12
N LEU A 168 -5.88 23.90 10.89
CA LEU A 168 -6.53 23.05 9.89
C LEU A 168 -5.59 21.98 9.35
N GLY A 169 -4.29 22.10 9.59
CA GLY A 169 -3.26 21.27 8.99
C GLY A 169 -2.52 22.02 7.90
N ARG A 170 -1.31 21.56 7.60
CA ARG A 170 -0.48 22.18 6.59
C ARG A 170 -1.01 21.85 5.20
N GLY A 171 -1.16 22.85 4.33
CA GLY A 171 -1.77 22.66 3.01
C GLY A 171 -1.08 21.61 2.14
N ILE A 172 0.26 21.53 2.17
CA ILE A 172 1.00 20.47 1.46
C ILE A 172 0.68 19.09 2.04
N MET A 173 0.59 18.96 3.38
CA MET A 173 0.26 17.70 4.03
C MET A 173 -1.14 17.21 3.63
N ALA A 174 -2.13 18.11 3.63
CA ALA A 174 -3.47 17.80 3.17
C ALA A 174 -3.48 17.27 1.72
N PHE A 175 -2.69 17.89 0.84
CA PHE A 175 -2.57 17.46 -0.54
C PHE A 175 -1.89 16.09 -0.67
N LEU A 176 -0.84 15.83 0.11
CA LEU A 176 -0.15 14.53 0.11
C LEU A 176 -1.05 13.40 0.66
N ILE A 177 -1.88 13.67 1.68
CA ILE A 177 -2.88 12.73 2.20
C ILE A 177 -3.86 12.29 1.11
N ILE A 178 -4.35 13.25 0.30
CA ILE A 178 -5.28 12.95 -0.80
C ILE A 178 -4.62 12.06 -1.85
N ILE A 179 -3.34 12.28 -2.16
CA ILE A 179 -2.59 11.45 -3.11
C ILE A 179 -2.24 10.09 -2.52
N MET A 180 -1.99 10.00 -1.21
CA MET A 180 -1.54 8.77 -0.57
C MET A 180 -2.56 7.64 -0.68
N MET A 181 -3.86 7.94 -0.60
CA MET A 181 -4.91 6.94 -0.72
C MET A 181 -4.90 6.20 -2.08
N PRO A 182 -5.03 6.88 -3.24
CA PRO A 182 -4.93 6.22 -4.55
C PRO A 182 -3.53 5.67 -4.81
N LEU A 183 -2.47 6.25 -4.24
CA LEU A 183 -1.12 5.72 -4.30
C LEU A 183 -1.02 4.33 -3.68
N ALA A 184 -1.47 4.20 -2.43
CA ALA A 184 -1.44 2.95 -1.70
C ALA A 184 -2.26 1.86 -2.42
N VAL A 185 -3.41 2.23 -2.97
CA VAL A 185 -4.26 1.33 -3.76
C VAL A 185 -3.58 0.92 -5.07
N THR A 186 -2.90 1.85 -5.74
CA THR A 186 -2.13 1.56 -6.97
C THR A 186 -0.97 0.63 -6.70
N GLU A 187 -0.23 0.80 -5.60
CA GLU A 187 0.97 0.01 -5.32
C GLU A 187 0.66 -1.32 -4.63
N ILE A 188 -0.12 -1.31 -3.55
CA ILE A 188 -0.38 -2.48 -2.69
C ILE A 188 -1.69 -3.16 -3.08
N GLY A 189 -2.74 -2.38 -3.31
CA GLY A 189 -4.05 -2.92 -3.70
C GLY A 189 -3.97 -3.74 -4.98
N THR A 190 -3.27 -3.25 -5.99
CA THR A 190 -3.12 -3.94 -7.27
C THR A 190 -2.21 -5.19 -7.16
N ASP A 191 -1.17 -5.18 -6.33
CA ASP A 191 -0.28 -6.35 -6.11
C ASP A 191 -1.03 -7.59 -5.62
N GLY A 192 -1.95 -7.37 -4.66
CA GLY A 192 -2.77 -8.46 -4.11
C GLY A 192 -3.62 -9.16 -5.17
N TRP A 193 -3.96 -8.46 -6.24
CA TRP A 193 -4.81 -8.96 -7.32
C TRP A 193 -4.04 -9.52 -8.51
N ILE A 194 -2.88 -8.94 -8.86
CA ILE A 194 -2.06 -9.42 -9.97
C ILE A 194 -1.67 -10.90 -9.80
N THR A 195 -1.35 -11.33 -8.58
CA THR A 195 -0.95 -12.73 -8.34
C THR A 195 -2.07 -13.72 -8.70
N GLY A 196 -3.32 -13.44 -8.31
CA GLY A 196 -4.47 -14.27 -8.66
C GLY A 196 -4.79 -14.22 -10.16
N LEU A 197 -4.71 -13.04 -10.76
CA LEU A 197 -4.91 -12.83 -12.19
C LEU A 197 -3.92 -13.59 -13.07
N MET A 198 -2.69 -13.74 -12.59
CA MET A 198 -1.63 -14.44 -13.32
C MET A 198 -1.64 -15.95 -13.06
N GLU A 199 -2.55 -16.47 -12.22
CA GLU A 199 -2.57 -17.87 -11.84
C GLU A 199 -2.87 -18.80 -13.02
N GLU A 200 -3.96 -18.58 -13.74
CA GLU A 200 -4.32 -19.40 -14.90
C GLU A 200 -3.30 -19.30 -16.05
N PRO A 201 -2.87 -18.10 -16.48
CA PRO A 201 -1.88 -17.99 -17.55
C PRO A 201 -0.54 -18.67 -17.20
N MET A 202 -0.11 -18.59 -15.94
CA MET A 202 1.13 -19.21 -15.48
C MET A 202 1.00 -20.74 -15.36
N LYS A 203 -0.14 -21.24 -14.84
CA LYS A 203 -0.44 -22.68 -14.81
C LYS A 203 -0.50 -23.28 -16.21
N ALA A 204 -1.13 -22.60 -17.16
CA ALA A 204 -1.18 -23.02 -18.57
C ALA A 204 0.22 -23.12 -19.19
N ALA A 205 1.17 -22.32 -18.71
CA ALA A 205 2.58 -22.38 -19.11
C ALA A 205 3.45 -23.34 -18.28
N GLY A 206 2.85 -24.10 -17.35
CA GLY A 206 3.56 -25.05 -16.48
C GLY A 206 4.44 -24.37 -15.42
N GLN A 207 4.15 -23.12 -15.06
CA GLN A 207 4.93 -22.33 -14.10
C GLN A 207 4.10 -21.96 -12.86
N ASN A 208 4.78 -21.73 -11.73
CA ASN A 208 4.13 -21.20 -10.53
C ASN A 208 3.83 -19.71 -10.69
N ALA A 209 2.60 -19.30 -10.40
CA ALA A 209 2.15 -17.91 -10.50
C ALA A 209 2.94 -16.92 -9.63
N GLY A 210 3.47 -17.40 -8.49
CA GLY A 210 4.30 -16.63 -7.58
C GLY A 210 5.59 -16.08 -8.22
N TRP A 211 6.04 -16.65 -9.35
CA TRP A 211 7.20 -16.12 -10.07
C TRP A 211 6.97 -14.71 -10.62
N VAL A 212 5.73 -14.34 -10.97
CA VAL A 212 5.44 -12.97 -11.41
C VAL A 212 5.66 -11.98 -10.26
N LEU A 213 5.19 -12.33 -9.06
CA LEU A 213 5.39 -11.51 -7.86
C LEU A 213 6.87 -11.43 -7.46
N VAL A 214 7.60 -12.55 -7.50
CA VAL A 214 9.05 -12.58 -7.24
C VAL A 214 9.79 -11.69 -8.25
N TYR A 215 9.42 -11.76 -9.53
CA TYR A 215 10.04 -10.97 -10.59
C TYR A 215 9.81 -9.47 -10.42
N THR A 216 8.55 -9.02 -10.23
CA THR A 216 8.26 -7.59 -10.04
C THR A 216 8.87 -7.07 -8.75
N SER A 217 8.89 -7.88 -7.68
CA SER A 217 9.56 -7.53 -6.42
C SER A 217 11.07 -7.40 -6.59
N ALA A 218 11.72 -8.28 -7.36
CA ALA A 218 13.16 -8.19 -7.63
C ALA A 218 13.51 -6.88 -8.36
N ILE A 219 12.71 -6.48 -9.35
CA ILE A 219 12.86 -5.18 -10.03
C ILE A 219 12.76 -4.04 -9.01
N MET A 220 11.71 -4.03 -8.18
CA MET A 220 11.51 -2.99 -7.18
C MET A 220 12.68 -2.89 -6.20
N MET A 221 13.15 -4.04 -5.70
CA MET A 221 14.28 -4.11 -4.78
C MET A 221 15.53 -3.46 -5.39
N VAL A 222 15.91 -3.89 -6.60
CA VAL A 222 17.09 -3.36 -7.29
C VAL A 222 16.96 -1.85 -7.50
N LEU A 223 15.85 -1.40 -8.08
CA LEU A 223 15.64 0.01 -8.39
C LEU A 223 15.62 0.90 -7.13
N ARG A 224 15.08 0.41 -6.01
CA ARG A 224 15.07 1.14 -4.72
C ARG A 224 16.47 1.31 -4.14
N PHE A 225 17.36 0.33 -4.28
CA PHE A 225 18.77 0.49 -3.90
C PHE A 225 19.48 1.55 -4.74
N PHE A 226 19.08 1.72 -6.00
CA PHE A 226 19.62 2.75 -6.90
C PHE A 226 18.80 4.05 -6.94
N ALA A 227 17.93 4.29 -5.95
CA ALA A 227 17.06 5.47 -5.94
C ALA A 227 17.84 6.79 -5.84
N GLY A 228 19.01 6.82 -5.19
CA GLY A 228 19.82 8.04 -5.03
C GLY A 228 20.14 8.73 -6.36
N PRO A 229 20.88 8.08 -7.27
CA PRO A 229 21.19 8.66 -8.59
C PRO A 229 19.97 9.08 -9.41
N ILE A 230 18.84 8.37 -9.24
CA ILE A 230 17.59 8.66 -9.97
C ILE A 230 16.96 9.94 -9.41
N VAL A 231 16.75 10.00 -8.09
CA VAL A 231 16.14 11.15 -7.39
C VAL A 231 16.96 12.42 -7.62
N HIS A 232 18.29 12.33 -7.59
CA HIS A 232 19.18 13.47 -7.86
C HIS A 232 19.00 14.05 -9.26
N LYS A 233 18.69 13.22 -10.27
CA LYS A 233 18.48 13.67 -11.66
C LYS A 233 17.06 14.21 -11.91
N THR A 234 16.04 13.69 -11.24
CA THR A 234 14.63 14.00 -11.56
C THR A 234 13.91 14.85 -10.53
N SER A 235 14.45 15.01 -9.31
CA SER A 235 13.74 15.38 -8.07
C SER A 235 12.71 14.33 -7.61
N PRO A 236 12.30 14.34 -6.33
CA PRO A 236 11.26 13.44 -5.81
C PRO A 236 9.92 13.54 -6.58
N ILE A 237 9.48 14.76 -6.89
CA ILE A 237 8.22 14.98 -7.62
C ILE A 237 8.33 14.52 -9.08
N GLY A 238 9.46 14.78 -9.74
CA GLY A 238 9.70 14.28 -11.09
C GLY A 238 9.77 12.75 -11.16
N LEU A 239 10.31 12.11 -10.12
CA LEU A 239 10.32 10.66 -10.01
C LEU A 239 8.89 10.09 -9.90
N LEU A 240 8.04 10.70 -9.06
CA LEU A 240 6.64 10.32 -8.90
C LEU A 240 5.83 10.51 -10.21
N LEU A 241 6.10 11.57 -10.97
CA LEU A 241 5.50 11.78 -12.30
C LEU A 241 5.85 10.65 -13.28
N GLY A 242 7.14 10.33 -13.41
CA GLY A 242 7.59 9.25 -14.29
C GLY A 242 7.02 7.90 -13.87
N SER A 243 6.94 7.68 -12.55
CA SER A 243 6.34 6.50 -11.93
C SER A 243 4.86 6.34 -12.32
N CYS A 244 4.08 7.43 -12.28
CA CYS A 244 2.68 7.41 -12.74
C CYS A 244 2.54 7.03 -14.21
N VAL A 245 3.34 7.62 -15.11
CA VAL A 245 3.27 7.32 -16.56
C VAL A 245 3.53 5.83 -16.81
N LEU A 246 4.58 5.28 -16.19
CA LEU A 246 4.92 3.87 -16.32
C LEU A 246 3.87 2.95 -15.68
N ALA A 247 3.32 3.33 -14.53
CA ALA A 247 2.27 2.56 -13.87
C ALA A 247 0.98 2.51 -14.71
N ILE A 248 0.57 3.64 -15.31
CA ILE A 248 -0.58 3.71 -16.22
C ILE A 248 -0.36 2.78 -17.41
N ALA A 249 0.80 2.89 -18.08
CA ALA A 249 1.13 2.05 -19.22
C ALA A 249 1.19 0.56 -18.84
N GLY A 250 1.79 0.24 -17.69
CA GLY A 250 1.89 -1.12 -17.16
C GLY A 250 0.54 -1.74 -16.84
N LEU A 251 -0.36 -1.00 -16.17
CA LEU A 251 -1.71 -1.48 -15.85
C LEU A 251 -2.55 -1.72 -17.11
N PHE A 252 -2.50 -0.81 -18.09
CA PHE A 252 -3.17 -1.02 -19.38
C PHE A 252 -2.56 -2.14 -20.23
N ALA A 253 -1.26 -2.41 -20.08
CA ALA A 253 -0.63 -3.54 -20.74
C ALA A 253 -1.04 -4.87 -20.07
N LEU A 254 -1.02 -4.91 -18.72
CA LEU A 254 -1.44 -6.08 -17.94
C LEU A 254 -2.91 -6.41 -18.14
N SER A 255 -3.79 -5.41 -18.27
CA SER A 255 -5.22 -5.64 -18.54
C SER A 255 -5.48 -6.33 -19.89
N LYS A 256 -4.52 -6.31 -20.81
CA LYS A 256 -4.61 -6.98 -22.12
C LYS A 256 -3.93 -8.36 -22.13
N CYS A 257 -3.42 -8.83 -20.99
CA CYS A 257 -2.64 -10.06 -20.92
C CYS A 257 -3.45 -11.35 -20.67
N GLY A 258 -4.79 -11.30 -20.64
CA GLY A 258 -5.61 -12.46 -20.25
C GLY A 258 -5.54 -13.71 -21.12
N SER A 259 -5.01 -13.57 -22.33
CA SER A 259 -4.68 -14.68 -23.25
C SER A 259 -3.27 -14.55 -23.84
N ALA A 260 -2.43 -13.69 -23.26
CA ALA A 260 -1.11 -13.40 -23.79
C ALA A 260 -0.08 -14.45 -23.33
N GLY A 261 0.96 -14.67 -24.16
CA GLY A 261 2.07 -15.54 -23.79
C GLY A 261 2.96 -14.94 -22.69
N LEU A 262 3.77 -15.79 -22.04
CA LEU A 262 4.65 -15.41 -20.93
C LEU A 262 5.48 -14.15 -21.20
N GLY A 263 6.08 -14.02 -22.39
CA GLY A 263 6.91 -12.85 -22.72
C GLY A 263 6.15 -11.52 -22.64
N ALA A 264 4.88 -11.49 -23.05
CA ALA A 264 4.06 -10.28 -22.99
C ALA A 264 3.64 -9.96 -21.54
N ILE A 265 3.31 -10.98 -20.74
CA ILE A 265 3.00 -10.83 -19.31
C ILE A 265 4.18 -10.22 -18.57
N PHE A 266 5.39 -10.78 -18.73
CA PHE A 266 6.58 -10.27 -18.06
C PHE A 266 6.99 -8.87 -18.55
N ALA A 267 6.80 -8.56 -19.83
CA ALA A 267 7.04 -7.21 -20.35
C ALA A 267 6.07 -6.18 -19.72
N ALA A 268 4.78 -6.51 -19.64
CA ALA A 268 3.77 -5.67 -19.01
C ALA A 268 4.03 -5.51 -17.50
N ALA A 269 4.36 -6.61 -16.81
CA ALA A 269 4.73 -6.62 -15.40
C ALA A 269 6.00 -5.81 -15.12
N THR A 270 6.95 -5.77 -16.06
CA THR A 270 8.14 -4.91 -15.98
C THR A 270 7.76 -3.45 -15.97
N LEU A 271 6.94 -3.00 -16.93
CA LEU A 271 6.49 -1.61 -17.00
C LEU A 271 5.79 -1.18 -15.69
N TYR A 272 4.89 -2.02 -15.21
CA TYR A 272 4.18 -1.78 -13.96
C TYR A 272 5.12 -1.79 -12.75
N GLY A 273 6.04 -2.76 -12.67
CA GLY A 273 7.06 -2.86 -11.62
C GLY A 273 7.92 -1.61 -11.53
N PHE A 274 8.43 -1.11 -12.67
CA PHE A 274 9.16 0.16 -12.72
C PHE A 274 8.29 1.34 -12.25
N GLY A 275 7.04 1.40 -12.70
CA GLY A 275 6.11 2.47 -12.34
C GLY A 275 5.80 2.52 -10.85
N LYS A 276 5.49 1.39 -10.22
CA LYS A 276 5.09 1.37 -8.81
C LYS A 276 6.26 1.47 -7.82
N THR A 277 7.49 1.20 -8.27
CA THR A 277 8.68 1.07 -7.42
C THR A 277 8.85 2.22 -6.43
N PHE A 278 8.66 3.45 -6.89
CA PHE A 278 9.06 4.63 -6.13
C PHE A 278 7.91 5.33 -5.41
N PHE A 279 6.67 4.87 -5.54
CA PHE A 279 5.49 5.55 -5.01
C PHE A 279 5.55 5.74 -3.48
N TRP A 280 5.43 4.66 -2.70
CA TRP A 280 5.41 4.72 -1.24
C TRP A 280 6.64 5.43 -0.63
N PRO A 281 7.88 4.97 -0.85
CA PRO A 281 9.04 5.58 -0.20
C PRO A 281 9.27 7.04 -0.61
N THR A 282 9.01 7.40 -1.87
CA THR A 282 9.20 8.80 -2.31
C THR A 282 8.11 9.71 -1.75
N MET A 283 6.87 9.21 -1.59
CA MET A 283 5.82 9.95 -0.88
C MET A 283 6.20 10.21 0.59
N LEU A 284 6.77 9.21 1.27
CA LEU A 284 7.28 9.39 2.64
C LEU A 284 8.46 10.37 2.68
N GLY A 285 9.38 10.27 1.73
CA GLY A 285 10.48 11.24 1.55
C GLY A 285 9.97 12.66 1.40
N VAL A 286 9.02 12.89 0.49
CA VAL A 286 8.40 14.20 0.27
C VAL A 286 7.70 14.69 1.53
N THR A 287 6.97 13.83 2.24
CA THR A 287 6.35 14.19 3.52
C THR A 287 7.38 14.59 4.57
N ALA A 288 8.46 13.81 4.73
CA ALA A 288 9.51 14.08 5.71
C ALA A 288 10.28 15.38 5.42
N GLU A 289 10.44 15.71 4.14
CA GLU A 289 11.15 16.90 3.67
C GLU A 289 10.25 18.14 3.67
N GLN A 290 8.94 18.01 3.44
CA GLN A 290 8.02 19.14 3.34
C GLN A 290 7.22 19.41 4.63
N CYS A 291 7.19 18.47 5.57
CA CYS A 291 6.51 18.58 6.87
C CYS A 291 7.42 18.18 8.05
N PRO A 292 8.67 18.70 8.13
CA PRO A 292 9.64 18.21 9.12
C PRO A 292 9.22 18.49 10.57
N LYS A 293 8.43 19.55 10.83
CA LYS A 293 7.86 19.83 12.17
C LYS A 293 6.91 18.74 12.64
N GLY A 294 6.21 18.10 11.70
CA GLY A 294 5.29 16.99 11.98
C GLY A 294 6.04 15.71 12.34
N GLY A 295 7.32 15.61 11.96
CA GLY A 295 8.22 14.51 12.31
C GLY A 295 7.57 13.13 12.17
N ALA A 296 7.73 12.32 13.22
CA ALA A 296 7.22 10.95 13.27
C ALA A 296 5.70 10.86 13.09
N LEU A 297 4.92 11.77 13.69
CA LEU A 297 3.46 11.73 13.59
C LEU A 297 3.02 11.81 12.13
N THR A 298 3.56 12.77 11.40
CA THR A 298 3.16 13.10 10.03
C THR A 298 3.50 11.97 9.06
N LEU A 299 4.69 11.36 9.23
CA LEU A 299 5.11 10.17 8.48
C LEU A 299 4.27 8.94 8.79
N ASN A 300 3.98 8.70 10.07
CA ASN A 300 3.22 7.53 10.49
C ASN A 300 1.75 7.68 10.11
N ALA A 301 1.20 8.90 10.19
CA ALA A 301 -0.18 9.17 9.82
C ALA A 301 -0.41 9.00 8.32
N ILE A 302 0.48 9.53 7.45
CA ILE A 302 0.31 9.34 6.00
C ILE A 302 0.46 7.86 5.62
N SER A 303 1.43 7.15 6.20
CA SER A 303 1.61 5.70 5.99
C SER A 303 0.39 4.90 6.43
N GLY A 304 -0.12 5.21 7.63
CA GLY A 304 -1.32 4.58 8.19
C GLY A 304 -2.58 4.85 7.37
N ILE A 305 -2.77 6.10 6.91
CA ILE A 305 -3.86 6.47 5.99
C ILE A 305 -3.79 5.67 4.70
N GLY A 306 -2.59 5.51 4.12
CA GLY A 306 -2.40 4.68 2.93
C GLY A 306 -2.82 3.23 3.18
N MET A 307 -2.31 2.61 4.25
CA MET A 307 -2.61 1.21 4.57
C MET A 307 -4.10 0.96 4.83
N ILE A 308 -4.73 1.81 5.63
CA ILE A 308 -6.16 1.64 5.95
C ILE A 308 -7.05 1.94 4.74
N ALA A 309 -6.65 2.90 3.88
CA ALA A 309 -7.36 3.18 2.64
C ALA A 309 -7.34 1.98 1.68
N VAL A 310 -6.25 1.21 1.63
CA VAL A 310 -6.20 -0.03 0.84
C VAL A 310 -7.24 -1.04 1.32
N GLY A 311 -7.34 -1.25 2.63
CA GLY A 311 -8.28 -2.21 3.21
C GLY A 311 -9.75 -1.78 3.12
N VAL A 312 -10.04 -0.54 3.53
CA VAL A 312 -11.41 -0.02 3.66
C VAL A 312 -11.99 0.43 2.33
N LEU A 313 -11.17 1.02 1.45
CA LEU A 313 -11.63 1.60 0.18
C LEU A 313 -11.12 0.81 -1.01
N GLY A 314 -9.81 0.53 -1.04
CA GLY A 314 -9.13 -0.05 -2.20
C GLY A 314 -9.64 -1.42 -2.61
N PHE A 315 -9.51 -2.43 -1.75
CA PHE A 315 -9.92 -3.79 -2.07
C PHE A 315 -11.42 -3.92 -2.37
N PRO A 316 -12.34 -3.31 -1.59
CA PRO A 316 -13.75 -3.33 -1.93
C PRO A 316 -14.05 -2.61 -3.25
N PHE A 317 -13.33 -1.53 -3.57
CA PHE A 317 -13.48 -0.85 -4.85
C PHE A 317 -13.03 -1.70 -6.04
N ILE A 318 -11.88 -2.39 -5.94
CA ILE A 318 -11.41 -3.31 -6.98
C ILE A 318 -12.45 -4.42 -7.22
N GLY A 319 -12.99 -5.00 -6.14
CA GLY A 319 -14.07 -5.98 -6.20
C GLY A 319 -15.32 -5.44 -6.89
N TYR A 320 -15.76 -4.23 -6.52
CA TYR A 320 -16.86 -3.53 -7.18
C TYR A 320 -16.64 -3.37 -8.69
N LEU A 321 -15.44 -2.95 -9.13
CA LEU A 321 -15.13 -2.77 -10.55
C LEU A 321 -15.19 -4.10 -11.33
N GLN A 322 -14.66 -5.17 -10.74
CA GLN A 322 -14.70 -6.50 -11.34
C GLN A 322 -16.13 -7.03 -11.44
N GLU A 323 -16.85 -7.05 -10.32
CA GLU A 323 -18.17 -7.66 -10.23
C GLU A 323 -19.22 -6.89 -11.03
N SER A 324 -19.11 -5.56 -11.11
CA SER A 324 -19.97 -4.75 -11.97
C SER A 324 -19.76 -5.06 -13.45
N THR A 325 -18.52 -5.34 -13.85
CA THR A 325 -18.22 -5.71 -15.24
C THR A 325 -18.66 -7.14 -15.52
N ALA A 326 -18.32 -8.08 -14.63
CA ALA A 326 -18.68 -9.49 -14.77
C ALA A 326 -20.20 -9.67 -14.83
N SER A 327 -20.96 -9.04 -13.94
CA SER A 327 -22.42 -9.11 -13.96
C SER A 327 -23.03 -8.55 -15.25
N SER A 328 -22.45 -7.48 -15.81
CA SER A 328 -22.92 -6.86 -17.06
C SER A 328 -22.71 -7.73 -18.32
N GLN A 329 -21.80 -8.70 -18.25
CA GLN A 329 -21.48 -9.60 -19.38
C GLN A 329 -22.38 -10.84 -19.42
N LEU A 330 -23.14 -11.12 -18.36
CA LEU A 330 -24.02 -12.28 -18.30
C LEU A 330 -25.29 -12.05 -19.11
N ALA A 331 -25.72 -13.09 -19.83
CA ALA A 331 -27.04 -13.11 -20.44
C ALA A 331 -28.13 -13.06 -19.34
N PRO A 332 -29.29 -12.42 -19.58
CA PRO A 332 -30.33 -12.26 -18.57
C PRO A 332 -30.76 -13.57 -17.86
N ALA A 333 -30.82 -14.67 -18.61
CA ALA A 333 -31.19 -15.99 -18.07
C ALA A 333 -30.18 -16.55 -17.06
N VAL A 334 -28.89 -16.27 -17.24
CA VAL A 334 -27.83 -16.67 -16.30
C VAL A 334 -27.76 -15.69 -15.14
N ALA A 335 -27.91 -14.39 -15.44
CA ALA A 335 -27.90 -13.31 -14.47
C ALA A 335 -28.95 -13.49 -13.37
N GLU A 336 -30.20 -13.86 -13.71
CA GLU A 336 -31.26 -14.13 -12.73
C GLU A 336 -30.91 -15.29 -11.78
N GLN A 337 -30.13 -16.26 -12.24
CA GLN A 337 -29.75 -17.43 -11.44
C GLN A 337 -28.62 -17.14 -10.46
N VAL A 338 -27.65 -16.30 -10.85
CA VAL A 338 -26.40 -16.15 -10.10
C VAL A 338 -26.19 -14.80 -9.44
N LEU A 339 -26.93 -13.76 -9.81
CA LEU A 339 -26.68 -12.43 -9.25
C LEU A 339 -27.26 -12.27 -7.83
N ASN A 340 -26.59 -11.43 -7.05
CA ASN A 340 -27.06 -10.84 -5.80
C ASN A 340 -26.71 -9.34 -5.79
N GLU A 341 -27.32 -8.62 -4.85
CA GLU A 341 -27.03 -7.19 -4.64
C GLU A 341 -25.99 -7.06 -3.52
N LYS A 342 -24.94 -6.28 -3.78
CA LYS A 342 -23.94 -5.86 -2.82
C LYS A 342 -23.90 -4.34 -2.75
N GLU A 343 -23.23 -3.80 -1.73
CA GLU A 343 -23.08 -2.36 -1.52
C GLU A 343 -21.59 -1.98 -1.52
N TYR A 344 -21.24 -0.86 -2.15
CA TYR A 344 -19.96 -0.18 -1.96
C TYR A 344 -20.21 1.29 -1.62
N LEU A 345 -19.77 1.72 -0.43
CA LEU A 345 -19.97 3.09 0.09
C LEU A 345 -21.42 3.59 -0.04
N GLY A 346 -22.41 2.77 0.32
CA GLY A 346 -23.83 3.13 0.23
C GLY A 346 -24.44 2.99 -1.17
N GLN A 347 -23.66 2.63 -2.19
CA GLN A 347 -24.14 2.44 -3.55
C GLN A 347 -24.36 0.94 -3.83
N PRO A 348 -25.59 0.52 -4.17
CA PRO A 348 -25.86 -0.88 -4.53
C PRO A 348 -25.29 -1.22 -5.91
N TYR A 349 -24.87 -2.47 -6.09
CA TYR A 349 -24.41 -3.01 -7.36
C TYR A 349 -24.67 -4.52 -7.47
N SER A 350 -24.75 -5.02 -8.69
CA SER A 350 -24.93 -6.44 -8.96
C SER A 350 -23.60 -7.18 -8.92
N ALA A 351 -23.58 -8.29 -8.19
CA ALA A 351 -22.42 -9.15 -8.06
C ALA A 351 -22.80 -10.61 -8.30
N ILE A 352 -21.82 -11.42 -8.73
CA ILE A 352 -22.01 -12.85 -8.93
C ILE A 352 -21.89 -13.54 -7.56
N ASP A 353 -22.93 -14.25 -7.16
CA ASP A 353 -22.93 -15.08 -5.96
C ASP A 353 -22.16 -16.38 -6.23
N GLU A 354 -21.02 -16.55 -5.56
CA GLU A 354 -20.15 -17.72 -5.77
C GLU A 354 -20.86 -19.05 -5.47
N ALA A 355 -21.76 -19.08 -4.49
CA ALA A 355 -22.46 -20.31 -4.12
C ALA A 355 -23.49 -20.68 -5.19
N LYS A 356 -24.21 -19.69 -5.73
CA LYS A 356 -25.14 -19.90 -6.85
C LYS A 356 -24.38 -20.27 -8.13
N ALA A 357 -23.27 -19.60 -8.42
CA ALA A 357 -22.42 -19.92 -9.56
C ALA A 357 -21.90 -21.37 -9.52
N LYS A 358 -21.45 -21.84 -8.34
CA LYS A 358 -21.01 -23.23 -8.15
C LYS A 358 -22.15 -24.25 -8.21
N ALA A 359 -23.38 -23.81 -7.98
CA ALA A 359 -24.57 -24.66 -8.04
C ALA A 359 -25.17 -24.79 -9.45
N LEU A 360 -24.66 -24.04 -10.43
CA LEU A 360 -25.07 -24.18 -11.83
C LEU A 360 -24.83 -25.61 -12.32
N THR A 361 -25.79 -26.15 -13.06
CA THR A 361 -25.73 -27.53 -13.59
C THR A 361 -25.38 -27.56 -15.08
N ASP A 362 -25.74 -26.50 -15.82
CA ASP A 362 -25.42 -26.36 -17.24
C ASP A 362 -23.96 -25.90 -17.43
N GLU A 363 -23.21 -26.61 -18.29
CA GLU A 363 -21.80 -26.31 -18.56
C GLU A 363 -21.60 -25.03 -19.37
N ALA A 364 -22.56 -24.64 -20.21
CA ALA A 364 -22.50 -23.37 -20.94
C ALA A 364 -22.69 -22.19 -19.98
N ASP A 365 -23.60 -22.32 -19.01
CA ASP A 365 -23.80 -21.29 -17.98
C ASP A 365 -22.57 -21.13 -17.08
N LYS A 366 -21.93 -22.25 -16.70
CA LYS A 366 -20.66 -22.22 -15.94
C LYS A 366 -19.55 -21.51 -16.73
N THR A 367 -19.39 -21.88 -18.01
CA THR A 367 -18.39 -21.28 -18.89
C THR A 367 -18.65 -19.77 -19.05
N ALA A 368 -19.90 -19.37 -19.22
CA ALA A 368 -20.27 -17.95 -19.32
C ALA A 368 -19.92 -17.16 -18.05
N VAL A 369 -20.12 -17.74 -16.86
CA VAL A 369 -19.73 -17.14 -15.58
C VAL A 369 -18.20 -17.03 -15.44
N GLU A 370 -17.46 -18.04 -15.85
CA GLU A 370 -15.99 -18.03 -15.84
C GLU A 370 -15.43 -16.95 -16.79
N GLU A 371 -15.95 -16.87 -18.01
CA GLU A 371 -15.57 -15.85 -19.00
C GLU A 371 -15.93 -14.43 -18.52
N ALA A 372 -17.12 -14.26 -17.94
CA ALA A 372 -17.54 -12.98 -17.37
C ALA A 372 -16.65 -12.54 -16.21
N ASN A 373 -16.32 -13.45 -15.29
CA ASN A 373 -15.39 -13.18 -14.19
C ASN A 373 -14.00 -12.79 -14.70
N LYS A 374 -13.47 -13.55 -15.67
CA LYS A 374 -12.17 -13.25 -16.29
C LYS A 374 -12.18 -11.87 -16.95
N ALA A 375 -13.21 -11.56 -17.74
CA ALA A 375 -13.37 -10.25 -18.35
C ALA A 375 -13.42 -9.14 -17.28
N GLY A 376 -14.16 -9.35 -16.19
CA GLY A 376 -14.24 -8.42 -15.08
C GLY A 376 -12.90 -8.16 -14.40
N GLN A 377 -12.08 -9.19 -14.17
CA GLN A 377 -10.77 -9.02 -13.54
C GLN A 377 -9.80 -8.19 -14.40
N PHE A 378 -9.74 -8.47 -15.70
CA PHE A 378 -8.87 -7.75 -16.64
C PHE A 378 -9.36 -6.31 -16.90
N ASP A 379 -10.67 -6.10 -17.00
CA ASP A 379 -11.24 -4.75 -17.12
C ASP A 379 -11.04 -3.92 -15.85
N ALA A 380 -11.17 -4.55 -14.66
CA ALA A 380 -10.85 -3.90 -13.39
C ALA A 380 -9.40 -3.39 -13.39
N LEU A 381 -8.42 -4.19 -13.82
CA LEU A 381 -7.03 -3.72 -13.96
C LEU A 381 -6.90 -2.49 -14.88
N ALA A 382 -7.64 -2.44 -15.98
CA ALA A 382 -7.62 -1.28 -16.88
C ALA A 382 -8.18 -0.04 -16.18
N LYS A 383 -9.31 -0.18 -15.48
CA LYS A 383 -9.95 0.89 -14.72
C LYS A 383 -9.09 1.37 -13.56
N MET A 384 -8.29 0.48 -12.95
CA MET A 384 -7.34 0.83 -11.89
C MET A 384 -6.25 1.81 -12.34
N ALA A 385 -5.98 1.91 -13.65
CA ALA A 385 -5.11 2.96 -14.20
C ALA A 385 -5.66 4.38 -13.94
N GLY A 386 -6.94 4.52 -13.56
CA GLY A 386 -7.53 5.77 -13.10
C GLY A 386 -6.83 6.36 -11.86
N PHE A 387 -6.37 5.52 -10.92
CA PHE A 387 -5.67 5.99 -9.73
C PHE A 387 -4.32 6.67 -10.03
N PRO A 388 -3.37 6.03 -10.74
CA PRO A 388 -2.13 6.71 -11.11
C PRO A 388 -2.37 7.85 -12.11
N THR A 389 -3.46 7.85 -12.88
CA THR A 389 -3.86 9.00 -13.71
C THR A 389 -4.26 10.21 -12.86
N PHE A 390 -5.08 10.00 -11.81
CA PHE A 390 -5.39 11.06 -10.85
C PHE A 390 -4.12 11.56 -10.15
N MET A 391 -3.27 10.65 -9.68
CA MET A 391 -1.99 11.00 -9.07
C MET A 391 -1.09 11.79 -10.02
N LEU A 392 -1.04 11.44 -11.30
CA LEU A 392 -0.28 12.16 -12.32
C LEU A 392 -0.71 13.62 -12.39
N LEU A 393 -2.02 13.89 -12.42
CA LEU A 393 -2.55 15.27 -12.41
C LEU A 393 -2.16 16.02 -11.13
N CYS A 394 -2.26 15.36 -9.97
CA CYS A 394 -1.85 15.95 -8.70
C CYS A 394 -0.35 16.26 -8.65
N TYR A 395 0.50 15.36 -9.16
CA TYR A 395 1.94 15.58 -9.21
C TYR A 395 2.33 16.63 -10.24
N ILE A 396 1.59 16.79 -11.34
CA ILE A 396 1.79 17.91 -12.29
C ILE A 396 1.52 19.23 -11.56
N ALA A 397 0.42 19.30 -10.79
CA ALA A 397 0.11 20.48 -9.98
C ALA A 397 1.21 20.79 -8.95
N LEU A 398 1.72 19.77 -8.23
CA LEU A 398 2.84 19.93 -7.30
C LEU A 398 4.12 20.37 -8.00
N PHE A 399 4.43 19.79 -9.15
CA PHE A 399 5.61 20.14 -9.93
C PHE A 399 5.56 21.61 -10.34
N MET A 400 4.40 22.07 -10.83
CA MET A 400 4.19 23.48 -11.19
C MET A 400 4.27 24.40 -9.96
N TYR A 401 3.72 23.98 -8.81
CA TYR A 401 3.81 24.70 -7.55
C TYR A 401 5.26 24.85 -7.05
N PHE A 402 6.07 23.79 -7.08
CA PHE A 402 7.47 23.89 -6.67
C PHE A 402 8.31 24.66 -7.70
N LYS A 403 8.02 24.51 -9.00
CA LYS A 403 8.67 25.28 -10.06
C LYS A 403 8.43 26.78 -9.89
N SER A 404 7.23 27.21 -9.52
CA SER A 404 6.93 28.63 -9.25
C SER A 404 7.65 29.18 -8.01
N LYS A 405 8.14 28.31 -7.12
CA LYS A 405 8.94 28.65 -5.94
C LYS A 405 10.46 28.47 -6.12
N GLY A 406 10.93 28.29 -7.37
CA GLY A 406 12.36 28.12 -7.68
C GLY A 406 12.86 26.68 -7.54
N GLY A 407 11.96 25.70 -7.63
CA GLY A 407 12.26 24.27 -7.60
C GLY A 407 11.90 23.60 -6.28
N TYR A 408 11.93 22.27 -6.28
CA TYR A 408 11.73 21.46 -5.08
C TYR A 408 12.94 21.60 -4.15
N LYS A 409 12.70 21.91 -2.88
CA LYS A 409 13.73 22.01 -1.83
C LYS A 409 13.17 21.44 -0.54
N ALA A 410 13.98 20.65 0.17
CA ALA A 410 13.63 20.17 1.50
C ALA A 410 13.56 21.33 2.50
N GLU A 411 12.59 21.30 3.40
CA GLU A 411 12.53 22.20 4.54
C GLU A 411 13.45 21.71 5.65
N VAL A 412 14.14 22.66 6.28
CA VAL A 412 15.18 22.40 7.28
C VAL A 412 14.78 23.06 8.60
N LEU A 413 14.76 22.30 9.70
CA LEU A 413 14.39 22.83 11.01
C LEU A 413 15.57 23.41 11.81
N THR A 414 16.76 22.86 11.64
CA THR A 414 17.98 23.32 12.35
C THR A 414 18.97 23.91 11.37
N GLY A 415 19.44 25.15 11.63
CA GLY A 415 20.50 25.77 10.83
C GLY A 415 21.78 24.94 10.93
N HIS A 416 22.27 24.46 9.78
CA HIS A 416 23.38 23.49 9.65
C HIS A 416 24.77 24.07 9.98
N GLY A 417 24.91 24.83 11.07
CA GLY A 417 26.10 25.65 11.33
C GLY A 417 26.92 25.31 12.58
N ALA A 418 26.45 24.47 13.51
CA ALA A 418 27.16 24.33 14.79
C ALA A 418 27.17 22.94 15.44
N GLU A 419 26.43 21.95 14.93
CA GLU A 419 26.30 20.66 15.63
C GLU A 419 26.29 19.44 14.70
N ASP A 420 26.94 19.52 13.53
CA ASP A 420 27.11 18.34 12.66
C ASP A 420 27.73 17.17 13.44
N ASP A 421 28.58 17.43 14.44
CA ASP A 421 29.15 16.43 15.37
C ASP A 421 28.11 15.74 16.27
N LYS A 422 26.97 16.37 16.60
CA LYS A 422 25.86 15.69 17.29
C LYS A 422 24.96 14.90 16.34
N PHE A 423 25.02 15.21 15.05
CA PHE A 423 24.39 14.48 13.94
C PHE A 423 25.34 13.47 13.27
N THR A 424 26.58 13.28 13.75
CA THR A 424 27.52 12.24 13.28
C THR A 424 27.12 10.83 13.74
N GLY A 425 25.90 10.43 13.36
CA GLY A 425 25.63 9.09 12.83
C GLY A 425 25.60 9.10 11.30
N GLY A 426 26.09 10.16 10.65
CA GLY A 426 26.35 10.25 9.21
C GLY A 426 27.44 9.28 8.77
N LEU A 427 27.17 7.99 8.92
CA LEU A 427 27.86 6.96 8.17
C LEU A 427 27.49 7.17 6.70
N GLU A 428 28.51 7.29 5.84
CA GLU A 428 28.36 6.91 4.44
C GLU A 428 27.65 5.56 4.42
N GLY A 429 26.67 5.39 3.52
CA GLY A 429 26.02 4.10 3.41
C GLY A 429 27.02 3.01 3.19
N ALA A 430 26.73 1.79 3.65
CA ALA A 430 27.55 0.63 3.31
C ALA A 430 27.68 0.40 1.77
N VAL A 431 26.92 1.14 0.96
CA VAL A 431 26.97 1.15 -0.52
C VAL A 431 27.84 2.29 -1.08
N GLU A 432 28.24 3.26 -0.26
CA GLU A 432 29.05 4.43 -0.63
C GLU A 432 30.46 4.41 0.00
N ALA A 433 30.78 3.39 0.82
CA ALA A 433 32.09 3.19 1.46
C ALA A 433 32.99 2.17 0.73
#